data_AF-A0A529FD62-F1
#
_entry.id   AF-A0A529FD62-F1
#
_cell.length_a   1.000
_cell.length_b   1.000
_cell.length_c   1.000
_cell.angle_alpha   90.00
_cell.angle_beta   90.00
_cell.angle_gamma   90.00
#
_symmetry.space_group_name_H-M   'P 1'
#
loop_
_entity.id
_entity.type
_entity.pdbx_description
1 polymer ?
#
loop_
_entity_poly.entity_id
_entity_poly.type
_entity_poly.pdbx_seq_one_letter_code
_entity_poly.pdbx_strand_id
1 'polypeptide(L)'
;STAYHLARDHKADVVLLEQGKLTSGSTWHAAGLVGQLRSSASITRVLKYSVELYKGLEAETGLATGWKMTGCLRLATNADRWTEFKRLATTAKSFGMDMQLLSPDEVKKMWPLMETGDLVGASWLPTDGQASPSDITQSLAKG
;
A
#
# COMPACT_ATOMS: atom_id res chain seq x y z
N SER A 1 13.52 -8.15 -2.08
CA SER A 1 13.64 -6.68 -1.92
C SER A 1 15.06 -6.28 -1.53
N THR A 2 15.61 -6.66 -0.38
CA THR A 2 16.97 -6.23 0.01
C THR A 2 18.04 -6.64 -1.00
N ALA A 3 18.04 -7.90 -1.45
CA ALA A 3 18.99 -8.38 -2.47
C ALA A 3 18.93 -7.57 -3.77
N TYR A 4 17.71 -7.35 -4.29
CA TYR A 4 17.45 -6.50 -5.46
C TYR A 4 18.08 -5.10 -5.32
N HIS A 5 17.86 -4.40 -4.21
CA HIS A 5 18.42 -3.06 -4.01
C HIS A 5 19.95 -3.08 -3.84
N LEU A 6 20.50 -4.06 -3.12
CA LEU A 6 21.96 -4.19 -2.97
C LEU A 6 22.65 -4.44 -4.32
N ALA A 7 22.06 -5.31 -5.16
CA ALA A 7 22.59 -5.57 -6.49
C ALA A 7 22.41 -4.36 -7.43
N ARG A 8 21.21 -3.79 -7.52
CA ARG A 8 20.89 -2.68 -8.44
C ARG A 8 21.60 -1.37 -8.07
N ASP A 9 21.48 -0.95 -6.82
CA ASP A 9 21.91 0.40 -6.39
C ASP A 9 23.38 0.44 -5.97
N HIS A 10 23.93 -0.69 -5.52
CA HIS A 10 25.28 -0.76 -4.99
C HIS A 10 26.20 -1.72 -5.74
N LYS A 11 25.69 -2.45 -6.76
CA LYS A 11 26.45 -3.43 -7.54
C LYS A 11 27.17 -4.46 -6.65
N ALA A 12 26.55 -4.78 -5.52
CA ALA A 12 27.08 -5.77 -4.60
C ALA A 12 26.97 -7.17 -5.20
N ASP A 13 27.93 -8.03 -4.90
CA ASP A 13 27.82 -9.46 -5.16
C ASP A 13 26.95 -10.08 -4.04
N VAL A 14 25.75 -10.55 -4.38
CA VAL A 14 24.72 -10.95 -3.42
C VAL A 14 24.30 -12.39 -3.68
N VAL A 15 24.39 -13.22 -2.63
CA VAL A 15 23.84 -14.57 -2.62
C VAL A 15 22.61 -14.58 -1.70
N LEU A 16 21.47 -15.05 -2.23
CA LEU A 16 20.25 -15.28 -1.47
C LEU A 16 20.05 -16.78 -1.27
N LEU A 17 19.92 -17.21 -0.01
CA LEU A 17 19.63 -18.60 0.35
C LEU A 17 18.16 -18.73 0.76
N GLU A 18 17.43 -19.60 0.07
CA GLU A 18 16.03 -19.93 0.36
C GLU A 18 15.93 -21.44 0.64
N GLN A 19 15.21 -21.82 1.70
CA GLN A 19 15.05 -23.23 2.07
C GLN A 19 14.15 -23.98 1.08
N GLY A 20 13.08 -23.32 0.62
CA GLY A 20 12.07 -23.89 -0.27
C GLY A 20 12.08 -23.25 -1.65
N LYS A 21 11.01 -22.53 -1.96
CA LYS A 21 10.86 -21.76 -3.20
C LYS A 21 10.63 -20.31 -2.83
N LEU A 22 11.00 -19.37 -3.70
CA LEU A 22 10.61 -17.99 -3.49
C LEU A 22 9.10 -17.93 -3.24
N THR A 23 8.72 -17.12 -2.23
CA THR A 23 7.35 -16.97 -1.70
C THR A 23 6.84 -18.10 -0.79
N SER A 24 7.57 -19.19 -0.51
CA SER A 24 7.05 -20.32 0.29
C SER A 24 6.81 -20.03 1.78
N GLY A 25 7.23 -18.86 2.28
CA GLY A 25 6.88 -18.37 3.61
C GLY A 25 5.48 -17.74 3.67
N SER A 26 5.32 -16.65 4.42
CA SER A 26 4.01 -15.97 4.55
C SER A 26 3.60 -15.16 3.30
N THR A 27 4.54 -14.90 2.40
CA THR A 27 4.34 -14.03 1.24
C THR A 27 3.23 -14.53 0.31
N TRP A 28 3.20 -15.83 -0.04
CA TRP A 28 2.26 -16.33 -1.05
C TRP A 28 0.78 -16.17 -0.65
N HIS A 29 0.48 -16.22 0.65
CA HIS A 29 -0.89 -16.17 1.17
C HIS A 29 -1.26 -14.79 1.72
N ALA A 30 -0.41 -13.78 1.54
CA ALA A 30 -0.75 -12.42 1.92
C ALA A 30 -1.85 -11.87 1.00
N ALA A 31 -2.86 -11.20 1.57
CA ALA A 31 -3.99 -10.65 0.81
C ALA A 31 -3.60 -9.52 -0.16
N GLY A 32 -2.38 -8.98 -0.04
CA GLY A 32 -1.85 -8.00 -0.99
C GLY A 32 -2.31 -6.56 -0.77
N LEU A 33 -2.93 -6.22 0.36
CA LEU A 33 -3.37 -4.85 0.66
C LEU A 33 -2.17 -3.94 0.96
N VAL A 34 -2.11 -2.79 0.30
CA VAL A 34 -1.03 -1.81 0.42
C VAL A 34 -1.61 -0.45 0.76
N GLY A 35 -1.53 -0.09 2.04
CA GLY A 35 -1.79 1.28 2.51
C GLY A 35 -0.49 2.02 2.78
N GLN A 36 -0.33 3.26 2.31
CA GLN A 36 0.93 4.02 2.40
C GLN A 36 1.09 4.80 3.70
N LEU A 37 0.03 5.47 4.15
CA LEU A 37 0.11 6.35 5.32
C LEU A 37 0.17 5.54 6.63
N ARG A 38 1.17 5.84 7.48
CA ARG A 38 1.33 5.30 8.84
C ARG A 38 1.58 6.43 9.85
N SER A 39 1.48 6.11 11.13
CA SER A 39 1.81 7.04 12.22
C SER A 39 3.28 7.46 12.22
N SER A 40 4.18 6.60 11.73
CA SER A 40 5.60 6.92 11.58
C SER A 40 5.91 7.52 10.21
N ALA A 41 6.62 8.65 10.22
CA ALA A 41 7.09 9.32 9.02
C ALA A 41 8.03 8.45 8.19
N SER A 42 8.97 7.75 8.84
CA SER A 42 9.94 6.88 8.16
C SER A 42 9.24 5.71 7.49
N ILE A 43 8.26 5.09 8.16
CA ILE A 43 7.49 3.99 7.58
C ILE A 43 6.66 4.48 6.40
N THR A 44 6.05 5.67 6.50
CA THR A 44 5.30 6.27 5.39
C THR A 44 6.17 6.50 4.16
N ARG A 45 7.43 6.96 4.34
CA ARG A 45 8.38 7.12 3.23
C ARG A 45 8.72 5.78 2.57
N VAL A 46 8.96 4.73 3.37
CA VAL A 46 9.24 3.39 2.86
C VAL A 46 8.06 2.87 2.03
N LEU A 47 6.83 3.01 2.53
CA LEU A 47 5.64 2.51 1.83
C LEU A 47 5.34 3.30 0.55
N LYS A 48 5.55 4.62 0.57
CA LYS A 48 5.46 5.45 -0.64
C LYS A 48 6.47 5.00 -1.68
N TYR A 49 7.72 4.76 -1.28
CA TYR A 49 8.74 4.19 -2.17
C TYR A 49 8.36 2.80 -2.69
N SER A 50 7.83 1.91 -1.84
CA SER A 50 7.35 0.58 -2.26
C SER A 50 6.32 0.69 -3.37
N VAL A 51 5.33 1.58 -3.26
CA VAL A 51 4.32 1.78 -4.29
C VAL A 51 4.94 2.28 -5.60
N GLU A 52 5.86 3.24 -5.55
CA GLU A 52 6.55 3.71 -6.75
C GLU A 52 7.41 2.61 -7.39
N LEU A 53 8.10 1.80 -6.59
CA LEU A 53 8.86 0.64 -7.06
C LEU A 53 7.93 -0.37 -7.76
N TYR A 54 6.79 -0.72 -7.16
CA TYR A 54 5.87 -1.71 -7.73
C TYR A 54 5.29 -1.28 -9.08
N LYS A 55 5.09 0.03 -9.29
CA LYS A 55 4.67 0.59 -10.59
C LYS A 55 5.76 0.51 -11.66
N GLY A 56 7.03 0.64 -11.28
CA GLY A 56 8.16 0.64 -12.22
C GLY A 56 8.68 -0.74 -12.60
N LEU A 57 8.52 -1.72 -11.71
CA LEU A 57 9.10 -3.06 -11.85
C LEU A 57 8.69 -3.80 -13.14
N GLU A 58 7.48 -3.62 -13.63
CA GLU A 58 7.05 -4.26 -14.88
C GLU A 58 7.82 -3.72 -16.09
N ALA A 59 8.06 -2.41 -16.15
CA ALA A 59 8.83 -1.79 -17.22
C ALA A 59 10.30 -2.22 -17.18
N GLU A 60 10.84 -2.46 -15.99
CA GLU A 60 12.23 -2.89 -15.79
C GLU A 60 12.44 -4.39 -16.09
N THR A 61 11.50 -5.24 -15.65
CA THR A 61 11.70 -6.70 -15.63
C THR A 61 10.84 -7.44 -16.65
N GLY A 62 9.84 -6.79 -17.23
CA GLY A 62 8.80 -7.42 -18.05
C GLY A 62 7.86 -8.34 -17.26
N LEU A 63 7.89 -8.31 -15.92
CA LEU A 63 6.99 -9.06 -15.05
C LEU A 63 6.11 -8.10 -14.26
N ALA A 64 4.79 -8.18 -14.48
CA ALA A 64 3.81 -7.38 -13.75
C ALA A 64 3.82 -7.69 -12.25
N THR A 65 3.56 -6.68 -11.42
CA THR A 65 3.49 -6.83 -9.95
C THR A 65 2.07 -7.09 -9.44
N GLY A 66 1.08 -7.05 -10.34
CA GLY A 66 -0.33 -7.07 -9.99
C GLY A 66 -0.80 -5.81 -9.25
N TRP A 67 -0.01 -4.72 -9.25
CA TRP A 67 -0.39 -3.46 -8.62
C TRP A 67 -1.67 -2.89 -9.23
N LYS A 68 -2.65 -2.58 -8.37
CA LYS A 68 -3.88 -1.88 -8.72
C LYS A 68 -4.11 -0.78 -7.70
N MET A 69 -4.15 0.46 -8.16
CA MET A 69 -4.44 1.64 -7.35
C MET A 69 -5.95 1.76 -7.10
N THR A 70 -6.48 0.86 -6.28
CA THR A 70 -7.90 0.78 -5.94
C THR A 70 -8.30 1.71 -4.80
N GLY A 71 -7.34 2.43 -4.21
CA GLY A 71 -7.52 3.25 -3.01
C GLY A 71 -7.79 2.43 -1.74
N CYS A 72 -7.87 3.13 -0.61
CA CYS A 72 -8.19 2.56 0.70
C CYS A 72 -9.22 3.44 1.42
N LEU A 73 -10.38 2.84 1.74
CA LEU A 73 -11.45 3.46 2.51
C LEU A 73 -11.38 2.98 3.95
N ARG A 74 -11.29 3.92 4.91
CA ARG A 74 -11.24 3.62 6.34
C ARG A 74 -12.43 4.29 7.03
N LEU A 75 -13.18 3.51 7.80
CA LEU A 75 -14.45 3.90 8.38
C LEU A 75 -14.29 4.35 9.85
N ALA A 76 -14.94 5.46 10.21
CA ALA A 76 -15.01 5.94 11.58
C ALA A 76 -16.44 5.81 12.10
N THR A 77 -16.68 4.83 12.98
CA THR A 77 -17.97 4.59 13.64
C THR A 77 -18.08 5.28 15.00
N ASN A 78 -17.07 6.09 15.38
CA ASN A 78 -17.10 6.91 16.60
C ASN A 78 -16.25 8.18 16.44
N ALA A 79 -16.44 9.13 17.37
CA ALA A 79 -15.81 10.44 17.34
C ALA A 79 -14.27 10.40 17.52
N ASP A 80 -13.76 9.45 18.30
CA ASP A 80 -12.32 9.30 18.53
C ASP A 80 -11.61 8.87 17.24
N ARG A 81 -12.17 7.88 16.54
CA ARG A 81 -11.66 7.43 15.23
C ARG A 81 -11.76 8.54 14.19
N TRP A 82 -12.83 9.34 14.23
CA TRP A 82 -12.98 10.47 13.33
C TRP A 82 -11.92 11.55 13.56
N THR A 83 -11.61 11.83 14.83
CA THR A 83 -10.54 12.77 15.21
C THR A 83 -9.18 12.26 14.75
N GLU A 84 -8.92 10.95 14.88
CA GLU A 84 -7.71 10.33 14.35
C GLU A 84 -7.57 10.53 12.83
N PHE A 85 -8.65 10.31 12.06
CA PHE A 85 -8.63 10.47 10.60
C PHE A 85 -8.41 11.92 10.17
N LYS A 86 -9.01 12.90 10.86
CA LYS A 86 -8.72 14.32 10.62
C LYS A 86 -7.24 14.64 10.81
N ARG A 87 -6.63 14.12 11.87
CA ARG A 87 -5.19 14.28 12.12
C ARG A 87 -4.36 13.60 11.03
N LEU A 88 -4.73 12.38 10.64
CA LEU A 88 -4.06 11.65 9.56
C LEU A 88 -4.15 12.37 8.22
N ALA A 89 -5.30 12.99 7.89
CA ALA A 89 -5.45 13.77 6.67
C ALA A 89 -4.50 14.97 6.62
N THR A 90 -4.30 15.65 7.75
CA THR A 90 -3.28 16.71 7.87
C THR A 90 -1.87 16.16 7.69
N THR A 91 -1.55 15.01 8.30
CA THR A 91 -0.26 14.35 8.10
C THR A 91 -0.05 13.91 6.65
N ALA A 92 -1.08 13.41 5.96
CA ALA A 92 -0.98 12.97 4.58
C ALA A 92 -0.50 14.09 3.64
N LYS A 93 -0.98 15.32 3.87
CA LYS A 93 -0.57 16.50 3.11
C LYS A 93 0.94 16.76 3.18
N SER A 94 1.58 16.52 4.32
CA SER A 94 3.04 16.71 4.46
C SER A 94 3.86 15.68 3.66
N PHE A 95 3.25 14.57 3.25
CA PHE A 95 3.85 13.58 2.34
C PHE A 95 3.37 13.73 0.88
N GLY A 96 2.60 14.77 0.57
CA GLY A 96 2.02 14.99 -0.75
C GLY A 96 0.96 13.94 -1.13
N MET A 97 0.26 13.39 -0.13
CA MET A 97 -0.83 12.44 -0.32
C MET A 97 -2.17 13.14 -0.04
N ASP A 98 -3.10 13.07 -0.99
CA ASP A 98 -4.44 13.64 -0.84
C ASP A 98 -5.37 12.61 -0.17
N MET A 99 -5.39 12.64 1.16
CA MET A 99 -6.33 11.85 1.96
C MET A 99 -7.61 12.66 2.16
N GLN A 100 -8.68 12.19 1.52
CA GLN A 100 -9.98 12.83 1.53
C GLN A 100 -10.76 12.41 2.76
N LEU A 101 -11.50 13.35 3.36
CA LEU A 101 -12.43 13.10 4.45
C LEU A 101 -13.83 13.08 3.87
N LEU A 102 -14.54 11.97 4.05
CA LEU A 102 -15.84 11.72 3.44
C LEU A 102 -16.95 11.68 4.50
N SER A 103 -18.09 12.25 4.14
CA SER A 103 -19.36 12.07 4.82
C SER A 103 -19.94 10.66 4.59
N PRO A 104 -20.86 10.20 5.45
CA PRO A 104 -21.58 8.94 5.23
C PRO A 104 -22.29 8.86 3.86
N ASP A 105 -22.84 9.98 3.37
CA ASP A 105 -23.49 10.03 2.05
C ASP A 105 -22.51 9.83 0.89
N GLU A 106 -21.31 10.41 0.98
CA GLU A 106 -20.25 10.21 -0.01
C GLU A 106 -19.74 8.76 0.00
N VAL A 107 -19.64 8.17 1.20
CA VAL A 107 -19.29 6.76 1.38
C VAL A 107 -20.34 5.85 0.74
N LYS A 108 -21.63 6.13 0.94
CA LYS A 108 -22.73 5.37 0.33
C LYS A 108 -22.75 5.50 -1.20
N LYS A 109 -22.40 6.67 -1.74
CA LYS A 109 -22.24 6.88 -3.19
C LYS A 109 -21.05 6.10 -3.76
N MET A 110 -19.93 6.07 -3.03
CA MET A 110 -18.72 5.32 -3.42
C MET A 110 -18.94 3.81 -3.36
N TRP A 111 -19.65 3.32 -2.33
CA TRP A 111 -19.94 1.89 -2.13
C TRP A 111 -21.42 1.71 -1.75
N PRO A 112 -22.32 1.55 -2.74
CA PRO A 112 -23.77 1.47 -2.49
C PRO A 112 -24.22 0.33 -1.57
N LEU A 113 -23.47 -0.78 -1.55
CA LEU A 113 -23.77 -1.96 -0.72
C LEU A 113 -23.45 -1.76 0.77
N MET A 114 -22.77 -0.69 1.16
CA MET A 114 -22.32 -0.48 2.54
C MET A 114 -23.45 0.12 3.39
N GLU A 115 -23.65 -0.42 4.59
CA GLU A 115 -24.49 0.22 5.60
C GLU A 115 -23.73 1.39 6.23
N THR A 116 -24.38 2.53 6.38
CA THR A 116 -23.73 3.79 6.83
C THR A 116 -24.45 4.44 8.01
N GLY A 117 -25.50 3.81 8.55
CA GLY A 117 -26.32 4.38 9.63
C GLY A 117 -25.58 4.66 10.94
N ASP A 118 -24.46 3.99 11.21
CA ASP A 118 -23.62 4.18 12.39
C ASP A 118 -22.31 4.94 12.09
N LEU A 119 -22.15 5.43 10.86
CA LEU A 119 -20.90 6.05 10.43
C LEU A 119 -20.87 7.53 10.82
N VAL A 120 -19.81 7.94 11.53
CA VAL A 120 -19.51 9.36 11.81
C VAL A 120 -18.87 10.03 10.59
N GLY A 121 -18.05 9.26 9.86
CA GLY A 121 -17.39 9.67 8.60
C GLY A 121 -16.39 8.63 8.14
N ALA A 122 -15.67 8.91 7.06
CA ALA A 122 -14.61 8.03 6.57
C ALA A 122 -13.42 8.82 6.04
N SER A 123 -12.30 8.13 5.86
CA SER A 123 -11.18 8.66 5.11
C SER A 123 -10.87 7.80 3.90
N TRP A 124 -10.53 8.45 2.80
CA TRP A 124 -10.23 7.83 1.52
C TRP A 124 -8.86 8.27 1.04
N LEU A 125 -7.97 7.32 0.76
CA LEU A 125 -6.66 7.60 0.18
C LEU A 125 -6.58 6.92 -1.21
N PRO A 126 -6.74 7.68 -2.32
CA PRO A 126 -6.79 7.11 -3.67
C PRO A 126 -5.50 6.39 -4.08
N THR A 127 -4.36 6.81 -3.54
CA THR A 127 -3.04 6.29 -3.94
C THR A 127 -2.75 4.90 -3.36
N ASP A 128 -3.52 4.46 -2.36
CA ASP A 128 -3.43 3.11 -1.80
C ASP A 128 -4.00 2.06 -2.77
N GLY A 129 -3.87 0.78 -2.45
CA GLY A 129 -4.45 -0.26 -3.29
C GLY A 129 -4.06 -1.66 -2.90
N GLN A 130 -3.90 -2.50 -3.93
CA GLN A 130 -3.53 -3.90 -3.78
C GLN A 130 -2.43 -4.29 -4.77
N ALA A 131 -1.68 -5.33 -4.44
CA ALA A 131 -0.67 -5.93 -5.30
C ALA A 131 -0.66 -7.44 -5.15
N SER A 132 -0.01 -8.15 -6.07
CA SER A 132 0.24 -9.58 -5.93
C SER A 132 1.59 -9.80 -5.23
N PRO A 133 1.61 -10.31 -3.98
CA PRO A 133 2.86 -10.52 -3.26
C PRO A 133 3.80 -11.49 -3.98
N SER A 134 3.24 -12.52 -4.60
CA SER A 134 3.99 -13.51 -5.36
C SER A 134 4.62 -12.87 -6.60
N ASP A 135 3.85 -12.10 -7.37
CA ASP A 135 4.35 -11.50 -8.61
C ASP A 135 5.38 -10.39 -8.32
N ILE A 136 5.19 -9.60 -7.26
CA ILE A 136 6.22 -8.67 -6.77
C ILE A 136 7.53 -9.42 -6.48
N THR A 137 7.44 -10.57 -5.81
CA THR A 137 8.64 -11.35 -5.46
C THR A 137 9.35 -11.86 -6.70
N GLN A 138 8.61 -12.38 -7.69
CA GLN A 138 9.19 -12.87 -8.93
C GLN A 138 9.81 -11.75 -9.77
N SER A 139 9.13 -10.60 -9.85
CA SER A 139 9.66 -9.42 -10.54
C SER A 139 10.95 -8.92 -9.88
N LEU A 140 10.96 -8.77 -8.55
CA LEU A 140 12.16 -8.39 -7.77
C LEU A 140 13.31 -9.39 -7.87
N ALA A 141 13.04 -10.67 -8.13
CA ALA A 141 14.08 -11.69 -8.30
C ALA A 141 14.68 -11.70 -9.70
N LYS A 142 13.97 -11.15 -10.70
CA LYS A 142 14.41 -11.06 -12.08
C LYS A 142 15.25 -9.80 -12.36
N GLY A 143 14.90 -8.68 -11.73
CA GLY A 143 15.66 -7.43 -11.80
C GLY A 143 16.94 -7.50 -10.98
#